data_AF-A0A9E1U5C1-F1
#
_entry.id   AF-A0A9E1U5C1-F1
#
_cell.length_a   1.000
_cell.length_b   1.000
_cell.length_c   1.000
_cell.angle_alpha   90.00
_cell.angle_beta   90.00
_cell.angle_gamma   90.00
#
_symmetry.space_group_name_H-M   'P 1'
#
loop_
_entity.id
_entity.type
_entity.pdbx_description
1 polymer ?
#
loop_
_entity_poly.entity_id
_entity_poly.type
_entity_poly.pdbx_seq_one_letter_code
_entity_poly.pdbx_strand_id
1 'polypeptide(L)'
;MRQVTVPGGHCFLVLGDWVDQGHKTDALKYVEKYADSVGWAVKGAASVRRPVYEEQLKEDFGESGRWEHLIWLRNQVQTRQPSPVSTEEEEE
;
A
#
# COMPACT_ATOMS: atom_id res chain seq x y z
N MET A 1 -4.11 6.78 18.23
CA MET A 1 -4.62 6.81 16.84
C MET A 1 -5.60 5.65 16.71
N ARG A 2 -6.89 5.92 16.50
CA ARG A 2 -7.95 4.88 16.44
C ARG A 2 -7.78 4.16 15.09
N GLN A 3 -7.49 2.86 15.09
CA GLN A 3 -7.42 2.08 13.84
C GLN A 3 -8.81 2.04 13.20
N VAL A 4 -8.94 2.61 12.01
CA VAL A 4 -10.20 2.67 11.25
C VAL A 4 -10.46 1.34 10.52
N THR A 5 -9.46 0.46 10.41
CA THR A 5 -9.55 -0.77 9.62
C THR A 5 -9.50 -2.01 10.50
N VAL A 6 -10.46 -2.92 10.26
CA VAL A 6 -10.54 -4.21 10.94
C VAL A 6 -9.39 -5.13 10.50
N PRO A 7 -8.88 -6.02 11.39
CA PRO A 7 -8.01 -7.12 11.01
C PRO A 7 -8.57 -7.89 9.82
N GLY A 8 -7.72 -8.17 8.82
CA GLY A 8 -8.16 -8.82 7.58
C GLY A 8 -9.00 -7.94 6.66
N GLY A 9 -9.23 -6.66 6.98
CA GLY A 9 -9.93 -5.71 6.13
C GLY A 9 -9.26 -5.57 4.76
N HIS A 10 -10.07 -5.29 3.74
CA HIS A 10 -9.62 -5.14 2.36
C HIS A 10 -9.63 -3.67 1.96
N CYS A 11 -8.64 -3.26 1.19
CA CYS A 11 -8.57 -1.93 0.58
C CYS A 11 -8.23 -2.09 -0.91
N PHE A 12 -8.92 -1.33 -1.75
CA PHE A 12 -8.60 -1.21 -3.17
C PHE A 12 -8.07 0.20 -3.41
N LEU A 13 -6.80 0.30 -3.79
CA LEU A 13 -6.11 1.55 -4.04
C LEU A 13 -5.93 1.75 -5.53
N VAL A 14 -6.41 2.88 -6.06
CA VAL A 14 -6.09 3.32 -7.42
C VAL A 14 -4.94 4.31 -7.32
N LEU A 15 -3.79 3.99 -7.92
CA LEU A 15 -2.61 4.83 -7.88
C LEU A 15 -1.89 4.77 -9.23
N GLY A 16 -1.60 5.93 -9.79
CA GLY A 16 -0.78 6.03 -11.00
C GLY A 16 0.66 6.33 -10.68
N ASP A 17 1.56 5.95 -11.59
CA ASP A 17 2.95 6.38 -11.57
C ASP A 17 3.02 7.90 -11.41
N TRP A 18 4.03 8.36 -10.70
CA TRP A 18 4.29 9.79 -10.48
C TRP A 18 5.78 10.08 -10.69
N VAL A 19 6.06 11.37 -10.80
CA VAL A 19 7.42 11.90 -10.91
C VAL A 19 7.60 12.83 -9.72
N ASP A 20 8.64 12.58 -8.94
CA ASP A 20 9.01 13.42 -7.81
C ASP A 20 10.47 13.84 -7.96
N GLN A 21 10.72 15.15 -8.02
CA GLN A 21 12.05 15.74 -8.22
C GLN A 21 12.82 15.14 -9.41
N GLY A 22 12.14 14.89 -10.53
CA GLY A 22 12.72 14.27 -11.73
C GLY A 22 12.90 12.75 -11.65
N HIS A 23 12.52 12.11 -10.54
CA HIS A 23 12.55 10.66 -10.42
C HIS A 23 11.18 10.06 -10.70
N LYS A 24 11.11 9.28 -11.77
CA LYS A 24 9.93 8.45 -12.06
C LYS A 24 9.81 7.33 -11.04
N THR A 25 8.64 7.24 -10.41
CA THR A 25 8.31 6.17 -9.48
C THR A 25 7.20 5.28 -10.06
N ASP A 26 7.49 3.97 -10.10
CA ASP A 26 6.49 2.93 -10.36
C ASP A 26 5.63 2.76 -9.11
N ALA A 27 4.36 3.10 -9.24
CA ALA A 27 3.45 3.16 -8.11
C ALA A 27 3.18 1.78 -7.50
N LEU A 28 3.06 0.74 -8.33
CA LEU A 28 2.87 -0.62 -7.85
C LEU A 28 4.09 -1.11 -7.08
N LYS A 29 5.29 -0.94 -7.64
CA LYS A 29 6.55 -1.32 -6.96
C LYS A 29 6.74 -0.57 -5.65
N TYR A 30 6.37 0.71 -5.60
CA TYR A 30 6.43 1.49 -4.36
C TYR A 30 5.52 0.88 -3.29
N VAL A 31 4.26 0.56 -3.65
CA VAL A 31 3.31 -0.04 -2.71
C VAL A 31 3.77 -1.43 -2.26
N GLU A 32 4.24 -2.27 -3.18
CA GLU A 32 4.80 -3.60 -2.85
C GLU A 32 5.96 -3.50 -1.85
N LYS A 33 6.82 -2.47 -1.99
CA LYS A 33 7.96 -2.25 -1.11
C LYS A 33 7.56 -1.80 0.29
N TYR A 34 6.54 -0.95 0.43
CA TYR A 34 6.27 -0.25 1.69
C TYR A 34 4.96 -0.66 2.38
N ALA A 35 4.03 -1.35 1.72
CA ALA A 35 2.74 -1.71 2.32
C ALA A 35 2.90 -2.50 3.63
N ASP A 36 3.86 -3.43 3.68
CA ASP A 36 4.08 -4.28 4.85
C ASP A 36 4.49 -3.46 6.08
N SER A 37 5.29 -2.40 5.88
CA SER A 37 5.74 -1.51 6.95
C SER A 37 4.60 -0.77 7.68
N VAL A 38 3.42 -0.69 7.04
CA VAL A 38 2.22 -0.08 7.59
C VAL A 38 1.10 -1.09 7.85
N GLY A 39 1.42 -2.38 7.88
CA GLY A 39 0.50 -3.46 8.24
C GLY A 39 -0.45 -3.88 7.12
N TRP A 40 -0.09 -3.66 5.85
CA TRP A 40 -0.87 -4.08 4.70
C TRP A 40 -0.05 -5.00 3.80
N ALA A 41 -0.70 -6.00 3.20
CA ALA A 41 -0.10 -6.81 2.16
C ALA A 41 -0.81 -6.64 0.83
N VAL A 42 -0.04 -6.48 -0.25
CA VAL A 42 -0.52 -6.58 -1.62
C VAL A 42 -0.96 -8.02 -1.88
N LYS A 43 -2.17 -8.19 -2.41
CA LYS A 43 -2.76 -9.49 -2.76
C LYS A 43 -2.96 -9.66 -4.25
N GLY A 44 -3.02 -8.55 -4.99
CA GLY A 44 -3.06 -8.55 -6.44
C GLY A 44 -3.09 -7.12 -6.97
N ALA A 45 -2.83 -6.98 -8.26
CA ALA A 45 -2.95 -5.70 -8.95
C ALA A 45 -3.38 -5.91 -10.40
N ALA A 46 -4.01 -4.89 -10.95
CA ALA A 46 -4.27 -4.75 -12.38
C ALA A 46 -3.75 -3.38 -12.83
N SER A 47 -3.12 -3.32 -14.00
CA SER A 47 -2.44 -2.12 -14.48
C SER A 47 -2.93 -1.76 -15.86
N VAL A 48 -3.17 -0.47 -16.09
CA VAL A 48 -3.52 0.07 -17.40
C VAL A 48 -2.59 1.22 -17.74
N ARG A 49 -2.10 1.24 -18.98
CA ARG A 49 -1.33 2.37 -19.48
C ARG A 49 -2.30 3.48 -19.86
N ARG A 50 -2.11 4.67 -19.29
CA ARG A 50 -2.92 5.85 -19.60
C ARG A 50 -2.20 6.76 -20.61
N PRO A 51 -2.93 7.34 -21.57
CA PRO A 51 -2.36 8.37 -22.42
C PRO A 51 -1.98 9.59 -21.56
N VAL A 52 -0.83 10.17 -21.86
CA VAL A 52 -0.35 11.39 -21.21
C VAL A 52 -0.52 12.51 -22.21
N TYR A 53 -1.36 13.49 -21.88
CA TYR A 53 -1.71 14.58 -22.81
C TYR A 53 -0.83 15.81 -22.62
N GLU A 54 -0.42 16.09 -21.39
CA GLU A 54 0.45 17.21 -21.03
C GLU A 54 1.89 16.97 -21.51
N GLU A 55 2.50 17.97 -22.17
CA GLU A 55 3.84 17.85 -22.76
C GLU A 55 4.91 17.55 -21.71
N GLN A 56 4.89 18.25 -20.57
CA GLN A 56 5.85 18.01 -19.49
C GLN A 56 5.81 16.56 -19.00
N LEU A 57 4.60 16.02 -18.79
CA LEU A 57 4.46 14.63 -18.37
C LEU A 57 4.86 13.64 -19.46
N LYS A 58 4.74 13.99 -20.75
CA LYS A 58 5.25 13.15 -21.85
C LYS A 58 6.77 13.08 -21.81
N GLU A 59 7.44 14.19 -21.53
CA GLU A 59 8.90 14.22 -21.34
C GLU A 59 9.29 13.36 -20.13
N ASP A 60 8.63 13.55 -18.99
CA ASP A 60 8.99 12.86 -17.75
C ASP A 60 8.75 11.34 -17.81
N PHE A 61 7.67 10.91 -18.46
CA PHE A 61 7.33 9.48 -18.58
C PHE A 61 7.88 8.80 -19.85
N GLY A 62 8.29 9.58 -20.85
CA GLY A 62 8.84 9.12 -22.12
C GLY A 62 7.98 8.06 -22.82
N GLU A 63 8.64 7.21 -23.61
CA GLU A 63 7.99 6.13 -24.37
C GLU A 63 7.40 5.02 -23.48
N SER A 64 7.81 4.95 -22.22
CA SER A 64 7.25 4.00 -21.25
C SER A 64 5.83 4.37 -20.81
N GLY A 65 5.44 5.65 -20.96
CA GLY A 65 4.15 6.17 -20.55
C GLY A 65 3.92 6.13 -19.04
N ARG A 66 2.71 6.53 -18.65
CA ARG A 66 2.24 6.52 -17.27
C ARG A 66 1.30 5.33 -17.06
N TRP A 67 1.57 4.52 -16.05
CA TRP A 67 0.67 3.46 -15.63
C TRP A 67 -0.27 3.93 -14.53
N GLU A 68 -1.47 3.38 -14.52
CA GLU A 68 -2.42 3.45 -13.43
C GLU A 68 -2.69 2.03 -12.94
N HIS A 69 -2.63 1.83 -11.63
CA HIS A 69 -2.76 0.54 -10.99
C HIS A 69 -3.97 0.52 -10.07
N LEU A 70 -4.80 -0.52 -10.20
CA LEU A 70 -5.73 -0.94 -9.17
C LEU A 70 -5.05 -2.00 -8.32
N ILE A 71 -4.82 -1.70 -7.04
CA ILE A 71 -4.05 -2.52 -6.12
C ILE A 71 -4.98 -3.04 -5.02
N TRP A 72 -5.06 -4.35 -4.88
CA TRP A 72 -5.79 -5.00 -3.80
C TRP A 72 -4.85 -5.23 -2.61
N LEU A 73 -5.19 -4.61 -1.49
CA LEU A 73 -4.49 -4.69 -0.21
C LEU A 73 -5.34 -5.43 0.82
N ARG A 74 -4.68 -6.20 1.71
CA ARG A 74 -5.29 -6.83 2.88
C ARG A 74 -4.55 -6.40 4.14
N ASN A 75 -5.30 -5.92 5.13
CA ASN A 75 -4.79 -5.53 6.44
C ASN A 75 -4.29 -6.78 7.17
N GLN A 76 -3.02 -6.77 7.53
CA GLN A 76 -2.32 -7.85 8.22
C GLN A 76 -2.19 -7.62 9.72
N VAL A 77 -2.72 -6.52 10.26
CA VAL A 77 -2.76 -6.29 11.70
C VAL A 77 -3.51 -7.46 12.34
N GLN A 78 -2.73 -8.40 12.90
CA GLN A 78 -3.24 -9.42 13.79
C GLN A 78 -3.84 -8.69 14.99
N THR A 79 -5.02 -9.12 15.43
CA THR A 79 -5.42 -8.89 16.82
C THR A 79 -4.27 -9.36 17.68
N ARG A 80 -3.48 -8.43 18.26
CA ARG A 80 -2.67 -8.78 19.43
C ARG A 80 -3.68 -9.34 20.43
N GLN A 81 -3.74 -10.66 20.56
CA GLN A 81 -4.40 -11.25 21.72
C GLN A 81 -3.67 -10.67 22.93
N PRO A 82 -4.38 -10.08 23.91
CA PRO A 82 -3.72 -9.73 25.16
C PRO A 82 -3.12 -11.02 25.71
N SER A 83 -1.81 -11.01 25.97
CA SER A 83 -1.17 -12.09 26.69
C SER A 83 -1.97 -12.34 27.98
N PRO A 84 -2.29 -13.60 28.34
CA PRO A 84 -2.94 -13.86 29.61
C PRO A 84 -2.02 -13.32 30.71
N VAL A 85 -2.56 -12.42 31.54
CA VAL A 85 -1.90 -12.00 32.77
C VAL A 85 -1.80 -13.26 33.62
N SER A 86 -0.58 -13.73 33.87
CA SER A 86 -0.32 -14.75 34.87
C SER A 86 -0.63 -14.15 36.23
N THR A 87 -1.77 -14.53 36.81
CA THR A 87 -2.07 -14.33 38.23
C THR A 87 -1.20 -15.30 39.02
N GLU A 88 0.03 -14.89 39.33
CA GLU A 88 0.80 -15.44 40.43
C GLU A 88 0.75 -14.39 41.54
N GLU A 89 -0.21 -14.52 42.43
CA GLU A 89 -0.20 -13.97 43.79
C GLU A 89 -1.48 -14.42 44.48
N GLU A 90 -1.39 -15.49 45.27
CA GLU A 90 -2.13 -15.61 46.52
C GLU A 90 -1.23 -16.47 47.44
N GLU A 91 -0.38 -15.74 48.19
CA GLU A 91 0.14 -16.19 49.47
C GLU A 91 -1.04 -16.45 50.41
N GLU A 92 -1.11 -17.65 51.01
CA GLU A 92 -1.32 -17.88 52.45
C GLU A 92 -1.03 -19.35 52.82
#